data_AF-A0A1J5UJ98-F1
#
_entry.id   AF-A0A1J5UJ98-F1
#
_cell.length_a   1.000
_cell.length_b   1.000
_cell.length_c   1.000
_cell.angle_alpha   90.00
_cell.angle_beta   90.00
_cell.angle_gamma   90.00
#
_symmetry.space_group_name_H-M   'P 1'
#
loop_
_entity.id
_entity.type
_entity.pdbx_description
1 polymer ?
#
loop_
_entity_poly.entity_id
_entity_poly.type
_entity_poly.pdbx_seq_one_letter_code
_entity_poly.pdbx_strand_id
1 'polypeptide(L)'
;MIVYNPMDGEAITSSIKSMPRHCFLMTKLGRPIPEQVNVIGDAITSICSQCGFTVIDASTQITGRDFLLKIWKKIAATPLAVGVFHEDIPQKTQSNIYYELGIAQALGKETIIVKSPNIEMPSDFTRTEYIEFDINFSVNFSKYLDELNNQAEHYELMADQLENNPMLSIDYLKRAFLITGNDQLRNKARKLLKEPGLSSRAKTSVEQLTASF
;
A
#
# COMPACT_ATOMS: atom_id res chain seq x y z
N MET A 1 11.96 -3.30 -4.96
CA MET A 1 11.19 -3.12 -6.21
C MET A 1 11.57 -1.81 -6.90
N ILE A 2 11.89 -1.88 -8.20
CA ILE A 2 12.06 -0.68 -9.04
C ILE A 2 10.68 -0.10 -9.32
N VAL A 3 10.50 1.20 -9.06
CA VAL A 3 9.23 1.88 -9.34
C VAL A 3 9.38 2.66 -10.63
N TYR A 4 8.53 2.37 -11.62
CA TYR A 4 8.48 3.11 -12.87
C TYR A 4 7.46 4.24 -12.79
N ASN A 5 7.73 5.34 -13.49
CA ASN A 5 6.81 6.46 -13.62
C ASN A 5 5.72 6.10 -14.64
N PRO A 6 4.44 6.16 -14.27
CA PRO A 6 3.35 5.77 -15.16
C PRO A 6 3.16 6.69 -16.38
N MET A 7 3.78 7.88 -16.38
CA MET A 7 3.60 8.87 -17.44
C MET A 7 4.56 8.70 -18.62
N ASP A 8 5.79 8.29 -18.34
CA ASP A 8 6.89 8.19 -19.33
C ASP A 8 7.53 6.79 -19.38
N GLY A 9 7.21 5.91 -18.44
CA GLY A 9 7.78 4.56 -18.35
C GLY A 9 9.21 4.52 -17.83
N GLU A 10 9.79 5.65 -17.41
CA GLU A 10 11.15 5.69 -16.88
C GLU A 10 11.20 5.23 -15.42
N ALA A 11 12.34 4.68 -14.99
CA ALA A 11 12.54 4.34 -13.59
C ALA A 11 12.57 5.61 -12.73
N ILE A 12 11.80 5.65 -11.64
CA ILE A 12 11.84 6.73 -10.68
C ILE A 12 13.20 6.70 -9.96
N THR A 13 14.03 7.69 -10.25
CA THR A 13 15.37 7.87 -9.66
C THR A 13 15.37 8.75 -8.40
N SER A 14 14.21 9.32 -8.04
CA SER A 14 14.05 10.05 -6.77
C SER A 14 13.63 9.09 -5.65
N SER A 15 14.16 9.26 -4.44
CA SER A 15 13.68 8.50 -3.29
C SER A 15 12.20 8.78 -3.01
N ILE A 16 11.44 7.70 -2.79
CA ILE A 16 10.08 7.78 -2.28
C ILE A 16 10.17 7.60 -0.78
N LYS A 17 9.77 8.63 -0.01
CA LYS A 17 9.80 8.57 1.45
C LYS A 17 8.80 7.51 1.93
N SER A 18 9.30 6.47 2.57
CA SER A 18 8.47 5.43 3.19
C SER A 18 7.52 6.01 4.23
N MET A 19 6.29 5.50 4.24
CA MET A 19 5.24 5.84 5.20
C MET A 19 4.81 4.55 5.91
N PRO A 20 5.63 4.03 6.84
CA PRO A 20 5.27 2.82 7.57
C PRO A 20 4.03 3.08 8.43
N ARG A 21 3.22 2.04 8.68
CA ARG A 21 1.96 2.14 9.43
C ARG A 21 1.01 3.20 8.84
N HIS A 22 0.93 3.27 7.51
CA HIS A 22 -0.06 4.11 6.84
C HIS A 22 -0.98 3.29 5.96
N CYS A 23 -2.23 3.71 5.87
CA CYS A 23 -3.25 3.15 5.00
C CYS A 23 -3.57 4.17 3.92
N PHE A 24 -3.43 3.80 2.65
CA PHE A 24 -3.87 4.63 1.53
C PHE A 24 -5.34 4.31 1.22
N LEU A 25 -6.23 5.23 1.58
CA LEU A 25 -7.68 5.09 1.38
C LEU A 25 -8.07 5.66 0.02
N MET A 26 -8.58 4.78 -0.84
CA MET A 26 -9.10 5.09 -2.16
C MET A 26 -10.62 5.18 -2.05
N THR A 27 -11.17 6.38 -2.15
CA THR A 27 -12.60 6.65 -2.04
C THR A 27 -13.00 7.81 -2.95
N LYS A 28 -14.28 8.16 -2.99
CA LYS A 28 -14.74 9.35 -3.72
C LYS A 28 -14.13 10.61 -3.10
N LEU A 29 -13.24 11.24 -3.86
CA LEU A 29 -12.71 12.55 -3.55
C LEU A 29 -13.54 13.65 -4.23
N GLY A 30 -13.65 14.80 -3.59
CA GLY A 30 -14.40 15.96 -4.09
C GLY A 30 -15.86 15.99 -3.64
N ARG A 31 -16.35 17.20 -3.35
CA ARG A 31 -17.70 17.41 -2.81
C ARG A 31 -18.75 17.44 -3.93
N PRO A 32 -19.98 16.96 -3.67
CA PRO A 32 -20.40 16.27 -2.45
C PRO A 32 -19.95 14.80 -2.42
N ILE A 33 -19.59 14.31 -1.22
CA ILE A 33 -19.35 12.89 -0.96
C ILE A 33 -20.65 12.33 -0.36
N PRO A 34 -21.19 11.20 -0.86
CA PRO A 34 -22.37 10.57 -0.28
C PRO A 34 -22.17 10.27 1.21
N GLU A 35 -23.21 10.44 2.01
CA GLU A 35 -23.14 10.30 3.48
C GLU A 35 -22.64 8.90 3.89
N GLN A 36 -23.20 7.85 3.29
CA GLN A 36 -22.79 6.47 3.58
C GLN A 36 -21.32 6.21 3.22
N VAL A 37 -20.80 6.84 2.17
CA VAL A 37 -19.38 6.75 1.81
C VAL A 37 -18.49 7.43 2.85
N ASN A 38 -18.92 8.56 3.42
CA ASN A 38 -18.22 9.18 4.54
C ASN A 38 -18.25 8.29 5.79
N VAL A 39 -19.40 7.69 6.12
CA VAL A 39 -19.52 6.78 7.25
C VAL A 39 -18.56 5.59 7.13
N ILE A 40 -18.44 4.99 5.94
CA ILE A 40 -17.46 3.94 5.67
C ILE A 40 -16.03 4.46 5.87
N GLY A 41 -15.70 5.61 5.30
CA GLY A 41 -14.38 6.22 5.43
C GLY A 41 -13.98 6.54 6.88
N ASP A 42 -14.92 7.06 7.66
CA ASP A 42 -14.73 7.39 9.08
C ASP A 42 -14.55 6.13 9.91
N ALA A 43 -15.31 5.07 9.64
CA ALA A 43 -15.17 3.78 10.31
C ALA A 43 -13.79 3.15 10.02
N ILE A 44 -13.37 3.11 8.75
CA ILE A 44 -12.01 2.67 8.36
C ILE A 44 -10.95 3.48 9.11
N THR A 45 -11.08 4.80 9.12
CA THR A 45 -10.12 5.71 9.75
C THR A 45 -10.02 5.48 11.25
N SER A 46 -11.16 5.33 11.93
CA SER A 46 -11.23 5.04 13.36
C SER A 46 -10.53 3.72 13.70
N ILE A 47 -10.84 2.65 12.98
CA ILE A 47 -10.26 1.32 13.23
C ILE A 47 -8.76 1.31 12.89
N CYS A 48 -8.35 1.87 11.76
CA CYS A 48 -6.94 2.02 11.42
C CYS A 48 -6.17 2.75 12.53
N SER A 49 -6.72 3.85 13.05
CA SER A 49 -6.09 4.59 14.15
C SER A 49 -5.96 3.76 15.43
N GLN A 50 -6.95 2.91 15.75
CA GLN A 50 -6.88 2.00 16.91
C GLN A 50 -5.78 0.93 16.73
N CYS A 51 -5.58 0.46 15.50
CA CYS A 51 -4.51 -0.48 15.14
C CYS A 51 -3.16 0.20 14.85
N GLY A 52 -3.02 1.50 15.14
CA GLY A 52 -1.76 2.25 14.96
C GLY A 52 -1.42 2.63 13.52
N PHE A 53 -2.39 2.55 12.60
CA PHE A 53 -2.25 3.02 11.22
C PHE A 53 -2.77 4.46 11.06
N THR A 54 -2.02 5.27 10.31
CA THR A 54 -2.47 6.60 9.86
C THR A 54 -3.12 6.49 8.48
N VAL A 55 -4.37 6.92 8.36
CA VAL A 55 -5.05 6.96 7.05
C VAL A 55 -4.66 8.21 6.28
N ILE A 56 -4.32 8.03 5.01
CA ILE A 56 -4.05 9.09 4.04
C ILE A 56 -4.81 8.81 2.75
N ASP A 57 -5.03 9.84 1.95
CA ASP A 57 -5.67 9.77 0.65
C ASP A 57 -4.89 10.59 -0.39
N ALA A 58 -5.43 10.70 -1.60
CA ALA A 58 -4.85 11.55 -2.63
C ALA A 58 -5.02 13.06 -2.35
N SER A 59 -5.88 13.47 -1.41
CA SER A 59 -6.12 14.88 -1.06
C SER A 59 -5.17 15.42 0.03
N THR A 60 -4.57 14.54 0.83
CA THR A 60 -3.77 14.86 2.03
C THR A 60 -2.54 15.76 1.74
N GLN A 61 -2.09 15.87 0.49
CA GLN A 61 -1.01 16.78 0.12
C GLN A 61 -1.23 17.40 -1.27
N ILE A 62 -1.14 18.72 -1.35
CA ILE A 62 -1.12 19.47 -2.62
C ILE A 62 0.35 19.71 -2.96
N THR A 63 0.82 19.10 -4.05
CA THR A 63 2.23 19.16 -4.46
C THR A 63 2.46 19.99 -5.72
N GLY A 64 1.41 20.51 -6.36
CA GLY A 64 1.48 21.24 -7.63
C GLY A 64 1.95 20.41 -8.83
N ARG A 65 2.12 19.09 -8.65
CA ARG A 65 2.57 18.13 -9.67
C ARG A 65 1.40 17.31 -10.22
N ASP A 66 1.69 16.52 -11.24
CA ASP A 66 0.77 15.55 -11.83
C ASP A 66 0.10 14.68 -10.75
N PHE A 67 -1.23 14.61 -10.81
CA PHE A 67 -2.07 13.95 -9.80
C PHE A 67 -1.85 12.43 -9.80
N LEU A 68 -1.61 11.82 -10.95
CA LEU A 68 -1.37 10.39 -11.11
C LEU A 68 -0.03 9.99 -10.47
N LEU A 69 1.03 10.74 -10.78
CA LEU A 69 2.35 10.49 -10.18
C LEU A 69 2.33 10.65 -8.66
N LYS A 70 1.51 11.56 -8.14
CA LYS A 70 1.31 11.74 -6.70
C LYS A 70 0.66 10.50 -6.07
N ILE A 71 -0.43 10.01 -6.65
CA ILE A 71 -1.11 8.78 -6.17
C ILE A 71 -0.14 7.60 -6.21
N TRP A 72 0.56 7.44 -7.32
CA TRP A 72 1.55 6.38 -7.50
C TRP A 72 2.61 6.37 -6.40
N LYS A 73 3.19 7.55 -6.09
CA LYS A 73 4.19 7.69 -5.03
C LYS A 73 3.61 7.42 -3.64
N LYS A 74 2.35 7.79 -3.38
CA LYS A 74 1.67 7.52 -2.11
C LYS A 74 1.44 6.03 -1.92
N ILE A 75 0.88 5.34 -2.92
CA ILE A 75 0.70 3.89 -2.90
C ILE A 75 2.06 3.19 -2.70
N ALA A 76 3.09 3.60 -3.45
CA ALA A 76 4.43 3.05 -3.30
C ALA A 76 5.03 3.26 -1.89
N ALA A 77 4.63 4.33 -1.19
CA ALA A 77 5.12 4.68 0.14
C ALA A 77 4.41 3.95 1.29
N THR A 78 3.17 3.47 1.12
CA THR A 78 2.39 2.81 2.19
C THR A 78 2.49 1.28 2.12
N PRO A 79 2.21 0.55 3.21
CA PRO A 79 2.01 -0.90 3.20
C PRO A 79 0.65 -1.33 2.68
N LEU A 80 -0.40 -0.57 3.02
CA LEU A 80 -1.80 -0.95 2.88
C LEU A 80 -2.52 0.02 1.95
N ALA A 81 -3.39 -0.52 1.10
CA ALA A 81 -4.33 0.19 0.25
C ALA A 81 -5.75 -0.35 0.46
N VAL A 82 -6.70 0.54 0.73
CA VAL A 82 -8.12 0.18 0.95
C VAL A 82 -8.97 0.86 -0.09
N GLY A 83 -9.71 0.09 -0.88
CA GLY A 83 -10.66 0.61 -1.87
C GLY A 83 -12.09 0.60 -1.34
N VAL A 84 -12.77 1.76 -1.35
CA VAL A 84 -14.18 1.87 -0.94
C VAL A 84 -15.10 1.85 -2.15
N PHE A 85 -16.04 0.91 -2.15
CA PHE A 85 -17.05 0.76 -3.19
C PHE A 85 -18.45 0.89 -2.59
N HIS A 86 -19.26 1.74 -3.20
CA HIS A 86 -20.64 1.98 -2.80
C HIS A 86 -21.46 2.33 -4.04
N GLU A 87 -22.72 1.93 -4.09
CA GLU A 87 -23.64 2.14 -5.22
C GLU A 87 -23.75 3.62 -5.63
N ASP A 88 -23.73 4.52 -4.65
CA ASP A 88 -23.74 5.99 -4.86
C ASP A 88 -22.42 6.59 -5.37
N ILE A 89 -21.33 5.83 -5.44
CA ILE A 89 -20.09 6.31 -6.06
C ILE A 89 -20.25 6.18 -7.58
N PRO A 90 -20.14 7.27 -8.37
CA PRO A 90 -20.26 7.18 -9.81
C PRO A 90 -19.26 6.20 -10.42
N GLN A 91 -19.67 5.46 -11.44
CA GLN A 91 -18.82 4.44 -12.09
C GLN A 91 -17.45 5.00 -12.51
N LYS A 92 -17.40 6.23 -13.04
CA LYS A 92 -16.14 6.91 -13.39
C LYS A 92 -15.17 7.03 -12.20
N THR A 93 -15.69 7.32 -11.01
CA THR A 93 -14.88 7.37 -9.79
C THR A 93 -14.46 5.98 -9.35
N GLN A 94 -15.36 4.99 -9.41
CA GLN A 94 -15.01 3.60 -9.10
C GLN A 94 -13.92 3.05 -10.05
N SER A 95 -13.94 3.43 -11.33
CA SER A 95 -12.89 3.06 -12.29
C SER A 95 -11.50 3.56 -11.87
N ASN A 96 -11.42 4.77 -11.29
CA ASN A 96 -10.15 5.27 -10.74
C ASN A 96 -9.70 4.43 -9.55
N ILE A 97 -10.63 4.05 -8.66
CA ILE A 97 -10.33 3.19 -7.50
C ILE A 97 -9.81 1.82 -7.97
N TYR A 98 -10.44 1.20 -8.98
CA TYR A 98 -9.92 -0.05 -9.57
C TYR A 98 -8.52 0.09 -10.16
N TYR A 99 -8.27 1.19 -10.86
CA TYR A 99 -6.95 1.49 -11.40
C TYR A 99 -5.90 1.61 -10.29
N GLU A 100 -6.21 2.36 -9.23
CA GLU A 100 -5.34 2.54 -8.07
C GLU A 100 -5.11 1.22 -7.30
N LEU A 101 -6.14 0.38 -7.15
CA LEU A 101 -6.01 -0.96 -6.57
C LEU A 101 -5.09 -1.86 -7.40
N GLY A 102 -5.24 -1.86 -8.72
CA GLY A 102 -4.36 -2.62 -9.61
C GLY A 102 -2.90 -2.18 -9.47
N ILE A 103 -2.64 -0.88 -9.31
CA ILE A 103 -1.30 -0.36 -9.02
C ILE A 103 -0.79 -0.88 -7.68
N ALA A 104 -1.61 -0.81 -6.63
CA ALA A 104 -1.23 -1.29 -5.30
C ALA A 104 -0.86 -2.78 -5.32
N GLN A 105 -1.66 -3.61 -5.99
CA GLN A 105 -1.40 -5.03 -6.17
C GLN A 105 -0.11 -5.28 -6.96
N ALA A 106 0.10 -4.58 -8.08
CA ALA A 106 1.32 -4.69 -8.88
C ALA A 106 2.59 -4.27 -8.11
N LEU A 107 2.43 -3.34 -7.18
CA LEU A 107 3.48 -2.87 -6.27
C LEU A 107 3.66 -3.76 -5.02
N GLY A 108 2.93 -4.89 -4.95
CA GLY A 108 3.01 -5.85 -3.85
C GLY A 108 2.54 -5.28 -2.51
N LYS A 109 1.58 -4.36 -2.54
CA LYS A 109 0.95 -3.79 -1.35
C LYS A 109 -0.15 -4.71 -0.85
N GLU A 110 -0.39 -4.65 0.45
CA GLU A 110 -1.57 -5.28 1.02
C GLU A 110 -2.79 -4.50 0.55
N THR A 111 -3.78 -5.20 -0.01
CA THR A 111 -4.96 -4.58 -0.58
C THR A 111 -6.21 -5.23 -0.03
N ILE A 112 -7.21 -4.43 0.32
CA ILE A 112 -8.53 -4.93 0.65
C ILE A 112 -9.60 -4.00 0.08
N ILE A 113 -10.71 -4.61 -0.35
CA ILE A 113 -11.90 -3.88 -0.79
C ILE A 113 -12.88 -3.82 0.38
N VAL A 114 -13.36 -2.62 0.68
CA VAL A 114 -14.50 -2.40 1.56
C VAL A 114 -15.68 -2.00 0.70
N LYS A 115 -16.75 -2.80 0.71
CA LYS A 115 -17.92 -2.57 -0.14
C LYS A 115 -19.19 -2.36 0.67
N SER A 116 -20.15 -1.60 0.16
CA SER A 116 -21.51 -1.60 0.68
C SER A 116 -22.20 -2.96 0.44
N PRO A 117 -23.27 -3.29 1.17
CA PRO A 117 -24.03 -4.52 0.93
C PRO A 117 -24.62 -4.61 -0.48
N ASN A 118 -25.11 -3.50 -1.02
CA ASN A 118 -25.89 -3.49 -2.26
C ASN A 118 -25.05 -3.34 -3.53
N ILE A 119 -23.75 -3.03 -3.44
CA ILE A 119 -22.92 -2.89 -4.64
C ILE A 119 -22.52 -4.26 -5.20
N GLU A 120 -22.71 -4.42 -6.50
CA GLU A 120 -22.24 -5.57 -7.25
C GLU A 120 -20.77 -5.37 -7.64
N MET A 121 -19.94 -6.36 -7.32
CA MET A 121 -18.53 -6.37 -7.70
C MET A 121 -18.36 -6.99 -9.10
N PRO A 122 -17.43 -6.48 -9.93
CA PRO A 122 -17.05 -7.13 -11.18
C PRO A 122 -16.58 -8.57 -10.96
N SER A 123 -16.77 -9.43 -11.96
CA SER A 123 -16.52 -10.88 -11.86
C SER A 123 -15.12 -11.24 -11.39
N ASP A 124 -14.11 -10.47 -11.81
CA ASP A 124 -12.71 -10.71 -11.44
C ASP A 124 -12.47 -10.43 -9.95
N PHE A 125 -13.23 -9.50 -9.37
CA PHE A 125 -13.18 -9.16 -7.95
C PHE A 125 -14.11 -10.03 -7.09
N THR A 126 -15.02 -10.82 -7.68
CA THR A 126 -15.81 -11.80 -6.94
C THR A 126 -14.92 -12.89 -6.31
N ARG A 127 -13.73 -13.12 -6.87
CA ARG A 127 -12.71 -14.02 -6.31
C ARG A 127 -11.76 -13.33 -5.34
N THR A 128 -11.78 -11.99 -5.27
CA THR A 128 -10.96 -11.22 -4.34
C THR A 128 -11.68 -11.19 -2.99
N GLU A 129 -10.93 -11.36 -1.91
CA GLU A 129 -11.46 -11.15 -0.56
C GLU A 129 -11.86 -9.67 -0.40
N TYR A 130 -13.10 -9.43 0.03
CA TYR A 130 -13.61 -8.11 0.37
C TYR A 130 -14.28 -8.17 1.74
N ILE A 131 -14.32 -7.03 2.41
CA ILE A 131 -15.05 -6.86 3.66
C ILE A 131 -16.29 -6.03 3.36
N GLU A 132 -17.46 -6.62 3.58
CA GLU A 132 -18.71 -5.89 3.47
C GLU A 132 -18.88 -4.94 4.67
N PHE A 133 -19.38 -3.74 4.41
CA PHE A 133 -19.71 -2.77 5.45
C PHE A 133 -21.07 -3.08 6.06
N ASP A 134 -21.08 -4.05 6.97
CA ASP A 134 -22.24 -4.55 7.70
C ASP A 134 -22.07 -4.38 9.23
N ILE A 135 -22.92 -5.04 10.01
CA ILE A 135 -22.84 -5.02 11.49
C ILE A 135 -21.55 -5.65 12.05
N ASN A 136 -20.87 -6.50 11.28
CA ASN A 136 -19.64 -7.17 11.66
C ASN A 136 -18.39 -6.46 11.13
N PHE A 137 -18.55 -5.39 10.35
CA PHE A 137 -17.46 -4.66 9.68
C PHE A 137 -16.28 -4.39 10.62
N SER A 138 -16.54 -3.81 11.78
CA SER A 138 -15.47 -3.43 12.72
C SER A 138 -14.65 -4.61 13.19
N VAL A 139 -15.28 -5.76 13.43
CA VAL A 139 -14.59 -6.99 13.86
C VAL A 139 -13.75 -7.55 12.72
N ASN A 140 -14.34 -7.64 11.52
CA ASN A 140 -13.68 -8.21 10.35
C ASN A 140 -12.49 -7.35 9.89
N PHE A 141 -12.66 -6.03 9.87
CA PHE A 141 -11.62 -5.10 9.46
C PHE A 141 -10.47 -5.03 10.46
N SER A 142 -10.75 -5.02 11.77
CA SER A 142 -9.70 -5.11 12.79
C SER A 142 -8.92 -6.43 12.68
N LYS A 143 -9.60 -7.56 12.49
CA LYS A 143 -8.95 -8.86 12.31
C LYS A 143 -8.04 -8.87 11.08
N TYR A 144 -8.47 -8.27 9.97
CA TYR A 144 -7.64 -8.12 8.78
C TYR A 144 -6.37 -7.29 9.09
N LEU A 145 -6.50 -6.17 9.80
CA LEU A 145 -5.35 -5.35 10.18
C LEU A 145 -4.39 -6.09 11.13
N ASP A 146 -4.91 -6.91 12.03
CA ASP A 146 -4.08 -7.74 12.93
C ASP A 146 -3.27 -8.77 12.15
N GLU A 147 -3.90 -9.42 11.15
CA GLU A 147 -3.25 -10.41 10.28
C GLU A 147 -2.09 -9.82 9.46
N LEU A 148 -2.10 -8.51 9.18
CA LEU A 148 -0.97 -7.85 8.53
C LEU A 148 0.33 -8.01 9.31
N ASN A 149 0.27 -8.08 10.65
CA ASN A 149 1.50 -8.30 11.44
C ASN A 149 2.06 -9.71 11.19
N ASN A 150 1.22 -10.74 11.09
CA ASN A 150 1.66 -12.09 10.72
C ASN A 150 2.28 -12.10 9.32
N GLN A 151 1.70 -11.35 8.38
CA GLN A 151 2.24 -11.21 7.04
C GLN A 151 3.62 -10.53 7.05
N ALA A 152 3.83 -9.54 7.94
CA ALA A 152 5.14 -8.91 8.10
C ALA A 152 6.19 -9.86 8.68
N GLU A 153 5.82 -10.73 9.63
CA GLU A 153 6.69 -11.79 10.14
C GLU A 153 7.06 -12.78 9.04
N HIS A 154 6.09 -13.18 8.21
CA HIS A 154 6.34 -14.02 7.04
C HIS A 154 7.35 -13.36 6.08
N TYR A 155 7.18 -12.07 5.77
CA TYR A 155 8.14 -11.33 4.95
C TYR A 155 9.53 -11.29 5.56
N GLU A 156 9.67 -11.05 6.86
CA GLU A 156 10.97 -11.08 7.50
C GLU A 156 11.64 -12.47 7.39
N LEU A 157 10.88 -13.55 7.62
CA LEU A 157 11.36 -14.92 7.48
C LEU A 157 11.81 -15.22 6.05
N MET A 158 11.03 -14.80 5.04
CA MET A 158 11.41 -14.97 3.64
C MET A 158 12.68 -14.20 3.29
N ALA A 159 12.86 -13.00 3.84
CA ALA A 159 14.09 -12.25 3.63
C ALA A 159 15.33 -12.98 4.13
N ASP A 160 15.23 -13.69 5.27
CA ASP A 160 16.31 -14.49 5.85
C ASP A 160 16.64 -15.73 5.04
N GLN A 161 15.64 -16.36 4.42
CA GLN A 161 15.84 -17.57 3.62
C GLN A 161 16.44 -17.28 2.23
N LEU A 162 16.41 -16.03 1.80
CA LEU A 162 16.81 -15.60 0.45
C LEU A 162 18.24 -15.03 0.40
N GLU A 163 19.19 -15.59 1.16
CA GLU A 163 20.60 -15.15 1.18
C GLU A 163 21.23 -15.06 -0.23
N ASN A 164 20.81 -15.93 -1.16
CA ASN A 164 21.29 -15.93 -2.54
C ASN A 164 20.63 -14.89 -3.47
N ASN A 165 19.58 -14.18 -3.02
CA ASN A 165 18.90 -13.12 -3.76
C ASN A 165 18.70 -11.85 -2.90
N PRO A 166 19.78 -11.09 -2.67
CA PRO A 166 19.78 -9.95 -1.75
C PRO A 166 18.77 -8.85 -2.12
N MET A 167 18.50 -8.66 -3.41
CA MET A 167 17.52 -7.66 -3.86
C MET A 167 16.09 -8.05 -3.46
N LEU A 168 15.76 -9.34 -3.54
CA LEU A 168 14.46 -9.84 -3.11
C LEU A 168 14.35 -9.84 -1.58
N SER A 169 15.42 -10.19 -0.85
CA SER A 169 15.46 -10.05 0.61
C SER A 169 15.22 -8.61 1.06
N ILE A 170 15.87 -7.63 0.43
CA ILE A 170 15.66 -6.20 0.72
C ILE A 170 14.21 -5.78 0.44
N ASP A 171 13.58 -6.30 -0.62
CA ASP A 171 12.17 -6.02 -0.91
C ASP A 171 11.24 -6.55 0.19
N TYR A 172 11.45 -7.78 0.65
CA TYR A 172 10.68 -8.36 1.75
C TYR A 172 10.89 -7.60 3.07
N LEU A 173 12.13 -7.23 3.41
CA LEU A 173 12.41 -6.39 4.60
C LEU A 173 11.71 -5.03 4.51
N LYS A 174 11.64 -4.44 3.30
CA LYS A 174 10.92 -3.19 3.08
C LYS A 174 9.42 -3.36 3.31
N ARG A 175 8.82 -4.44 2.83
CA ARG A 175 7.39 -4.72 3.04
C ARG A 175 7.09 -4.92 4.53
N ALA A 176 7.88 -5.75 5.22
CA ALA A 176 7.78 -5.94 6.66
C ALA A 176 7.93 -4.62 7.43
N PHE A 177 8.89 -3.77 7.04
CA PHE A 177 9.09 -2.45 7.64
C PHE A 177 7.90 -1.53 7.42
N LEU A 178 7.35 -1.48 6.21
CA LEU A 178 6.19 -0.64 5.92
C LEU A 178 5.00 -1.05 6.78
N ILE A 179 4.77 -2.35 6.98
CA ILE A 179 3.67 -2.84 7.81
C ILE A 179 3.92 -2.51 9.29
N THR A 180 5.12 -2.82 9.81
CA THR A 180 5.37 -2.80 11.26
C THR A 180 5.88 -1.47 11.79
N GLY A 181 6.62 -0.71 10.97
CA GLY A 181 7.43 0.43 11.40
C GLY A 181 8.73 0.04 12.12
N ASN A 182 9.14 -1.24 12.13
CA ASN A 182 10.31 -1.69 12.88
C ASN A 182 11.63 -1.30 12.20
N ASP A 183 12.36 -0.37 12.81
CA ASP A 183 13.64 0.14 12.32
C ASP A 183 14.78 -0.88 12.28
N GLN A 184 14.67 -1.99 13.01
CA GLN A 184 15.65 -3.07 12.93
C GLN A 184 15.71 -3.67 11.53
N LEU A 185 14.58 -3.72 10.82
CA LEU A 185 14.50 -4.22 9.44
C LEU A 185 15.28 -3.35 8.46
N ARG A 186 15.29 -2.02 8.66
CA ARG A 186 16.14 -1.10 7.89
C ARG A 186 17.62 -1.38 8.10
N ASN A 187 18.01 -1.65 9.35
CA ASN A 187 19.38 -2.01 9.67
C ASN A 187 19.78 -3.35 9.06
N LYS A 188 18.87 -4.33 9.03
CA LYS A 188 19.06 -5.63 8.37
C LYS A 188 19.28 -5.45 6.86
N ALA A 189 18.45 -4.66 6.19
CA ALA A 189 18.61 -4.35 4.76
C ALA A 189 19.95 -3.64 4.45
N ARG A 190 20.38 -2.71 5.30
CA ARG A 190 21.69 -2.04 5.16
C ARG A 190 22.88 -2.98 5.34
N LYS A 191 22.76 -4.04 6.15
CA LYS A 191 23.81 -5.05 6.31
C LYS A 191 23.95 -5.87 5.02
N LEU A 192 22.85 -6.32 4.43
CA LEU A 192 22.84 -7.06 3.17
C LEU A 192 23.53 -6.29 2.04
N LEU A 193 23.31 -4.97 1.94
CA LEU A 193 24.00 -4.14 0.95
C LEU A 193 25.53 -4.07 1.10
N LYS A 194 26.03 -4.24 2.33
CA LYS A 194 27.47 -4.15 2.63
C LYS A 194 28.21 -5.46 2.40
N GLU A 195 27.49 -6.55 2.10
CA GLU A 195 28.12 -7.83 1.84
C GLU A 195 28.97 -7.80 0.55
N PRO A 196 30.20 -8.37 0.59
CA PRO A 196 31.09 -8.38 -0.55
C PRO A 196 30.48 -9.17 -1.71
N GLY A 197 30.19 -8.48 -2.81
CA GLY A 197 29.52 -9.04 -4.00
C GLY A 197 28.40 -8.15 -4.54
N LEU A 198 27.74 -7.39 -3.66
CA LEU A 198 26.78 -6.34 -4.04
C LEU A 198 27.47 -5.00 -4.22
N SER A 199 28.48 -4.65 -3.43
CA SER A 199 29.21 -3.38 -3.57
C SER A 199 29.87 -3.18 -4.94
N SER A 200 30.20 -4.26 -5.66
CA SER A 200 30.70 -4.22 -7.04
C SER A 200 29.58 -4.19 -8.11
N ARG A 201 28.38 -4.70 -7.80
CA ARG A 201 27.19 -4.73 -8.68
C ARG A 201 26.28 -3.50 -8.53
N ALA A 202 26.10 -3.01 -7.30
CA ALA A 202 25.22 -1.92 -6.87
C ALA A 202 25.77 -0.52 -7.18
N LYS A 203 26.35 -0.35 -8.37
CA LYS A 203 26.75 0.96 -8.92
C LYS A 203 25.61 1.65 -9.65
N THR A 204 24.46 0.99 -9.85
CA THR A 204 23.27 1.65 -10.39
C THR A 204 22.48 2.33 -9.28
N SER A 205 22.10 3.59 -9.49
CA SER A 205 21.41 4.44 -8.51
C SER A 205 20.12 3.82 -7.96
N VAL A 206 19.46 2.96 -8.74
CA VAL A 206 18.16 2.36 -8.43
C VAL A 206 18.23 1.29 -7.33
N GLU A 207 19.31 0.51 -7.28
CA GLU A 207 19.51 -0.51 -6.24
C GLU A 207 19.80 0.13 -4.89
N GLN A 208 20.59 1.20 -4.87
CA GLN A 208 20.84 2.00 -3.67
C GLN A 208 19.55 2.68 -3.17
N LEU A 209 18.71 3.19 -4.07
CA LEU A 209 17.41 3.76 -3.73
C LEU A 209 16.45 2.72 -3.15
N THR A 210 16.51 1.48 -3.66
CA THR A 210 15.65 0.38 -3.19
C THR A 210 15.93 0.05 -1.72
N ALA A 211 17.18 0.17 -1.30
CA ALA A 211 17.62 -0.16 0.04
C ALA A 211 17.69 1.04 1.02
N SER A 212 17.44 2.26 0.54
CA SER A 212 17.40 3.49 1.34
C SER A 212 16.02 3.81 1.93
N PHE A 213 15.18 2.80 2.15
CA PHE A 213 13.79 2.97 2.59
C PHE A 213 13.64 3.32 4.08
#